data_AF-A0A4R4RA62-F1
#
_entry.id   AF-A0A4R4RA62-F1
#
_cell.length_a   1.000
_cell.length_b   1.000
_cell.length_c   1.000
_cell.angle_alpha   90.00
_cell.angle_beta   90.00
_cell.angle_gamma   90.00
#
_symmetry.space_group_name_H-M   'P 1'
#
loop_
_entity.id
_entity.type
_entity.pdbx_description
1 polymer ?
#
loop_
_entity_poly.entity_id
_entity_poly.type
_entity_poly.pdbx_seq_one_letter_code
_entity_poly.pdbx_strand_id
1 'polypeptide(L)'
;MDTKGVTRSRSGRLITAFALVVTLVAPVVSSTSASATTTLTVAQALAAQDGRTATVTGYVIGQPTAATTVITSGYTADTAIAIADTAAETGTSRMLYVQVTTAYRSTFGLLTNPGLRGKQITTTGTLTAYFSHGGLKSPTTMSLGGGTPSPTPTAPPTAAPSPTGGGPYDSTYYASAIGKTGTALRSSLHAIIRTQTKLSYDQVWEALKDTDQDPANANNVLLLYTGRSQSKTSTGGGADDWNREHVWAKSHGDFGTATGPGTDVHHLRPEDVSVNSTRGNKDFDTGGSAVPEAPGCYTDADSFEPRNAVKGDVARMIMYMAIRYEGDDGWPNLEMNHSVSNGTSPYLGRLSVLLAWNRADPPDAFEQRRNQRIYERWQGNRNPFVDHPEWATAIWG
;
A
#
# COMPACT_ATOMS: atom_id res chain seq x y z
N MET A 1 -53.31 96.64 -29.15
CA MET A 1 -54.09 95.50 -28.63
C MET A 1 -53.12 94.67 -27.80
N ASP A 2 -53.01 95.03 -26.53
CA ASP A 2 -53.69 94.35 -25.40
C ASP A 2 -53.03 92.99 -25.10
N THR A 3 -52.12 92.89 -24.14
CA THR A 3 -52.24 92.89 -22.66
C THR A 3 -52.18 91.47 -22.07
N LYS A 4 -51.29 91.34 -21.08
CA LYS A 4 -51.38 90.55 -19.83
C LYS A 4 -51.00 89.07 -19.81
N GLY A 5 -50.23 88.75 -18.77
CA GLY A 5 -50.10 87.42 -18.15
C GLY A 5 -48.66 87.07 -17.74
N VAL A 6 -48.00 87.78 -16.82
CA VAL A 6 -48.02 87.62 -15.34
C VAL A 6 -47.29 86.35 -14.81
N THR A 7 -46.05 86.58 -14.31
CA THR A 7 -45.38 86.01 -13.09
C THR A 7 -45.09 84.49 -13.00
N ARG A 8 -44.06 83.95 -12.32
CA ARG A 8 -43.15 84.43 -11.25
C ARG A 8 -41.99 83.42 -11.08
N SER A 9 -40.79 83.95 -10.82
CA SER A 9 -39.82 83.57 -9.78
C SER A 9 -39.47 82.09 -9.51
N ARG A 10 -38.18 81.72 -9.59
CA ARG A 10 -37.27 81.78 -8.42
C ARG A 10 -35.80 81.50 -8.79
N SER A 11 -34.96 82.40 -8.30
CA SER A 11 -33.50 82.37 -8.30
C SER A 11 -32.99 81.42 -7.20
N GLY A 12 -31.96 80.64 -7.49
CA GLY A 12 -31.24 79.81 -6.51
C GLY A 12 -29.76 79.75 -6.86
N ARG A 13 -28.93 80.24 -5.94
CA ARG A 13 -27.50 80.57 -6.10
C ARG A 13 -26.61 79.33 -6.27
N LEU A 14 -25.57 79.47 -7.12
CA LEU A 14 -24.35 78.66 -7.08
C LEU A 14 -23.66 78.83 -5.73
N ILE A 15 -23.33 77.72 -5.07
CA ILE A 15 -22.28 77.63 -4.06
C ILE A 15 -21.42 76.42 -4.42
N THR A 16 -20.19 76.70 -4.85
CA THR A 16 -19.15 75.72 -5.15
C THR A 16 -18.48 75.33 -3.85
N ALA A 17 -18.53 74.04 -3.48
CA ALA A 17 -17.79 73.49 -2.34
C ALA A 17 -16.89 72.34 -2.82
N PHE A 18 -15.59 72.53 -2.66
CA PHE A 18 -14.52 71.54 -2.83
C PHE A 18 -14.32 70.83 -1.48
N ALA A 19 -14.52 69.50 -1.39
CA ALA A 19 -13.99 68.69 -0.29
C ALA A 19 -14.05 67.17 -0.58
N LEU A 20 -12.86 66.60 -0.81
CA LEU A 20 -12.36 65.29 -0.36
C LEU A 20 -13.26 64.04 -0.53
N VAL A 21 -13.04 63.29 -1.63
CA VAL A 21 -13.48 61.90 -1.77
C VAL A 21 -12.46 60.99 -1.07
N VAL A 22 -12.84 60.42 0.09
CA VAL A 22 -12.15 59.26 0.69
C VAL A 22 -12.84 58.01 0.14
N THR A 23 -12.18 57.30 -0.78
CA THR A 23 -12.60 55.98 -1.25
C THR A 23 -12.29 54.94 -0.17
N LEU A 24 -13.31 54.52 0.57
CA LEU A 24 -13.24 53.35 1.45
C LEU A 24 -13.31 52.09 0.58
N VAL A 25 -12.17 51.46 0.31
CA VAL A 25 -12.13 50.11 -0.28
C VAL A 25 -12.48 49.12 0.83
N ALA A 26 -13.75 48.71 0.88
CA ALA A 26 -14.16 47.57 1.70
C ALA A 26 -13.67 46.29 1.00
N PRO A 27 -12.96 45.37 1.69
CA PRO A 27 -12.66 44.07 1.12
C PRO A 27 -13.97 43.31 0.96
N VAL A 28 -14.37 43.03 -0.28
CA VAL A 28 -15.39 42.03 -0.57
C VAL A 28 -14.79 40.69 -0.19
N VAL A 29 -15.12 40.23 1.02
CA VAL A 29 -14.81 38.87 1.46
C VAL A 29 -15.77 37.96 0.69
N SER A 30 -15.29 37.39 -0.42
CA SER A 30 -16.02 36.34 -1.11
C SER A 30 -16.10 35.12 -0.19
N SER A 31 -17.24 34.96 0.49
CA SER A 31 -17.57 33.73 1.21
C SER A 31 -17.80 32.63 0.19
N THR A 32 -16.81 31.76 -0.01
CA THR A 32 -17.00 30.49 -0.71
C THR A 32 -17.90 29.61 0.15
N SER A 33 -19.16 29.48 -0.24
CA SER A 33 -20.07 28.48 0.32
C SER A 33 -19.54 27.09 -0.04
N ALA A 34 -19.13 26.32 0.97
CA ALA A 34 -18.76 24.92 0.82
C ALA A 34 -19.99 24.11 0.35
N SER A 35 -19.89 23.44 -0.79
CA SER A 35 -20.89 22.47 -1.22
C SER A 35 -20.88 21.28 -0.27
N ALA A 36 -22.01 20.99 0.37
CA ALA A 36 -22.22 19.77 1.12
C ALA A 36 -22.22 18.58 0.15
N THR A 37 -21.39 17.57 0.41
CA THR A 37 -21.35 16.33 -0.37
C THR A 37 -22.69 15.59 -0.23
N THR A 38 -23.46 15.49 -1.31
CA THR A 38 -24.75 14.78 -1.32
C THR A 38 -24.52 13.27 -1.19
N THR A 39 -25.21 12.63 -0.24
CA THR A 39 -25.17 11.17 -0.05
C THR A 39 -26.15 10.51 -1.02
N LEU A 40 -25.70 9.44 -1.70
CA LEU A 40 -26.50 8.68 -2.65
C LEU A 40 -27.25 7.54 -1.97
N THR A 41 -28.40 7.18 -2.55
CA THR A 41 -29.05 5.87 -2.33
C THR A 41 -28.27 4.75 -3.01
N VAL A 42 -28.53 3.50 -2.63
CA VAL A 42 -27.94 2.32 -3.29
C VAL A 42 -28.33 2.28 -4.77
N ALA A 43 -29.60 2.52 -5.11
CA ALA A 43 -30.04 2.58 -6.50
C ALA A 43 -29.31 3.66 -7.33
N GLN A 44 -29.08 4.84 -6.74
CA GLN A 44 -28.34 5.93 -7.41
C GLN A 44 -26.86 5.57 -7.60
N ALA A 45 -26.25 4.89 -6.63
CA ALA A 45 -24.87 4.42 -6.72
C ALA A 45 -24.68 3.32 -7.77
N LEU A 46 -25.65 2.42 -7.90
CA LEU A 46 -25.67 1.38 -8.93
C LEU A 46 -25.86 1.95 -10.34
N ALA A 47 -26.66 3.01 -10.49
CA ALA A 47 -26.84 3.68 -11.79
C ALA A 47 -25.62 4.48 -12.23
N ALA A 48 -24.79 4.95 -11.29
CA ALA A 48 -23.65 5.80 -11.59
C ALA A 48 -22.43 5.02 -12.10
N GLN A 49 -21.84 4.15 -11.26
CA GLN A 49 -20.69 3.27 -11.59
C GLN A 49 -19.63 3.89 -12.54
N ASP A 50 -19.35 5.17 -12.37
CA ASP A 50 -18.60 6.04 -13.27
C ASP A 50 -17.15 6.27 -12.79
N GLY A 51 -16.72 5.54 -11.76
CA GLY A 51 -15.40 5.66 -11.16
C GLY A 51 -15.23 6.86 -10.23
N ARG A 52 -16.28 7.66 -9.99
CA ARG A 52 -16.18 8.76 -9.02
C ARG A 52 -16.24 8.26 -7.59
N THR A 53 -15.68 9.03 -6.68
CA THR A 53 -15.88 8.83 -5.24
C THR A 53 -17.27 9.35 -4.84
N ALA A 54 -18.04 8.54 -4.12
CA ALA A 54 -19.36 8.91 -3.63
C ALA A 54 -19.61 8.34 -2.23
N THR A 55 -20.43 9.03 -1.46
CA THR A 55 -20.97 8.52 -0.19
C THR A 55 -22.29 7.84 -0.46
N VAL A 56 -22.45 6.60 0.01
CA VAL A 56 -23.64 5.78 -0.15
C VAL A 56 -24.11 5.30 1.21
N THR A 57 -25.42 5.34 1.45
CA THR A 57 -26.02 4.77 2.66
C THR A 57 -26.96 3.63 2.30
N GLY A 58 -26.87 2.50 3.01
CA GLY A 58 -27.72 1.34 2.78
C GLY A 58 -27.72 0.35 3.95
N TYR A 59 -28.66 -0.57 3.96
CA TYR A 59 -28.77 -1.65 4.94
C TYR A 59 -27.95 -2.86 4.51
N VAL A 60 -27.16 -3.43 5.43
CA VAL A 60 -26.37 -4.64 5.18
C VAL A 60 -27.30 -5.85 5.00
N ILE A 61 -27.22 -6.51 3.85
CA ILE A 61 -28.06 -7.66 3.51
C ILE A 61 -27.31 -8.98 3.71
N GLY A 62 -26.03 -9.04 3.33
CA GLY A 62 -25.24 -10.27 3.41
C GLY A 62 -23.85 -10.12 2.78
N GLN A 63 -23.14 -11.23 2.64
CA GLN A 63 -21.80 -11.27 2.04
C GLN A 63 -21.93 -11.67 0.56
N PRO A 64 -21.48 -10.83 -0.40
CA PRO A 64 -21.39 -11.26 -1.79
C PRO A 64 -20.25 -12.26 -1.96
N THR A 65 -20.51 -13.35 -2.68
CA THR A 65 -19.51 -14.39 -3.00
C THR A 65 -19.31 -14.58 -4.50
N ALA A 66 -20.23 -14.06 -5.32
CA ALA A 66 -20.12 -14.01 -6.78
C ALA A 66 -21.01 -12.87 -7.32
N ALA A 67 -20.95 -12.62 -8.62
CA ALA A 67 -21.69 -11.53 -9.29
C ALA A 67 -23.18 -11.47 -8.90
N THR A 68 -23.84 -12.63 -8.81
CA THR A 68 -25.28 -12.76 -8.54
C THR A 68 -25.60 -13.47 -7.23
N THR A 69 -24.59 -13.76 -6.40
CA THR A 69 -24.74 -14.57 -5.19
C THR A 69 -24.36 -13.78 -3.94
N VAL A 70 -25.31 -13.66 -3.01
CA VAL A 70 -25.12 -13.06 -1.69
C VAL A 70 -25.61 -14.05 -0.64
N ILE A 71 -24.70 -14.49 0.24
CA ILE A 71 -25.06 -15.36 1.37
C ILE A 71 -25.49 -14.49 2.57
N THR A 72 -26.52 -14.93 3.27
CA THR A 72 -27.13 -14.17 4.40
C THR A 72 -26.89 -14.82 5.76
N SER A 73 -26.17 -15.94 5.79
CA SER A 73 -25.68 -16.67 6.95
C SER A 73 -24.49 -17.54 6.53
N GLY A 74 -23.77 -18.11 7.50
CA GLY A 74 -22.59 -18.96 7.20
C GLY A 74 -21.49 -18.18 6.46
N TYR A 75 -21.28 -16.93 6.86
CA TYR A 75 -20.30 -16.05 6.24
C TYR A 75 -18.92 -16.70 6.21
N THR A 76 -18.20 -16.52 5.10
CA THR A 76 -16.93 -17.19 4.84
C THR A 76 -15.76 -16.23 4.83
N ALA A 77 -16.02 -14.91 4.78
CA ALA A 77 -14.98 -13.89 4.75
C ALA A 77 -15.47 -12.53 5.26
N ASP A 78 -14.54 -11.73 5.76
CA ASP A 78 -14.77 -10.34 6.21
C ASP A 78 -14.50 -9.30 5.12
N THR A 79 -14.41 -9.71 3.85
CA THR A 79 -13.85 -8.88 2.79
C THR A 79 -14.87 -8.05 2.01
N ALA A 80 -16.16 -8.37 2.14
CA ALA A 80 -17.22 -7.72 1.37
C ALA A 80 -18.56 -7.77 2.08
N ILE A 81 -19.38 -6.75 1.84
CA ILE A 81 -20.79 -6.70 2.26
C ILE A 81 -21.65 -6.18 1.11
N ALA A 82 -22.84 -6.74 0.99
CA ALA A 82 -23.87 -6.26 0.08
C ALA A 82 -24.82 -5.35 0.86
N ILE A 83 -25.04 -4.13 0.36
CA ILE A 83 -25.99 -3.19 0.95
C ILE A 83 -27.15 -2.90 0.00
N ALA A 84 -28.33 -2.60 0.54
CA ALA A 84 -29.51 -2.22 -0.24
C ALA A 84 -30.26 -1.04 0.39
N ASP A 85 -31.15 -0.42 -0.38
CA ASP A 85 -31.98 0.69 0.11
C ASP A 85 -32.98 0.26 1.20
N THR A 86 -33.33 -1.03 1.28
CA THR A 86 -34.22 -1.58 2.31
C THR A 86 -33.61 -2.82 2.97
N ALA A 87 -33.80 -3.00 4.28
CA ALA A 87 -33.28 -4.14 5.03
C ALA A 87 -33.88 -5.51 4.62
N ALA A 88 -35.03 -5.50 3.93
CA ALA A 88 -35.73 -6.69 3.46
C ALA A 88 -35.40 -7.05 1.99
N GLU A 89 -34.41 -6.39 1.39
CA GLU A 89 -34.00 -6.66 0.00
C GLU A 89 -33.54 -8.11 -0.20
N THR A 90 -34.01 -8.74 -1.28
CA THR A 90 -33.65 -10.11 -1.69
C THR A 90 -33.11 -10.18 -3.12
N GLY A 91 -33.38 -9.17 -3.95
CA GLY A 91 -32.90 -9.11 -5.32
C GLY A 91 -31.47 -8.61 -5.38
N THR A 92 -30.54 -9.47 -5.77
CA THR A 92 -29.10 -9.16 -5.82
C THR A 92 -28.76 -8.02 -6.79
N SER A 93 -29.53 -7.85 -7.87
CA SER A 93 -29.39 -6.73 -8.81
C SER A 93 -29.67 -5.34 -8.20
N ARG A 94 -30.30 -5.29 -7.02
CA ARG A 94 -30.59 -4.06 -6.26
C ARG A 94 -29.64 -3.84 -5.08
N MET A 95 -28.57 -4.62 -5.00
CA MET A 95 -27.58 -4.52 -3.94
C MET A 95 -26.27 -3.91 -4.46
N LEU A 96 -25.70 -2.95 -3.74
CA LEU A 96 -24.36 -2.47 -4.02
C LEU A 96 -23.35 -3.33 -3.26
N TYR A 97 -22.35 -3.87 -3.95
CA TYR A 97 -21.30 -4.65 -3.31
C TYR A 97 -20.18 -3.74 -2.84
N VAL A 98 -20.06 -3.63 -1.53
CA VAL A 98 -19.09 -2.79 -0.85
C VAL A 98 -17.90 -3.64 -0.44
N GLN A 99 -16.71 -3.25 -0.87
CA GLN A 99 -15.47 -3.83 -0.37
C GLN A 99 -15.29 -3.46 1.11
N VAL A 100 -15.03 -4.43 1.97
CA VAL A 100 -14.60 -4.19 3.35
C VAL A 100 -13.08 -4.36 3.40
N THR A 101 -12.38 -3.24 3.28
CA THR A 101 -10.92 -3.20 3.39
C THR A 101 -10.49 -3.53 4.80
N THR A 102 -9.23 -3.95 4.98
CA THR A 102 -8.68 -4.45 6.25
C THR A 102 -8.98 -3.54 7.44
N ALA A 103 -8.92 -2.21 7.27
CA ALA A 103 -9.23 -1.22 8.31
C ALA A 103 -10.66 -1.34 8.87
N TYR A 104 -11.59 -1.85 8.07
CA TYR A 104 -13.00 -1.98 8.43
C TYR A 104 -13.41 -3.41 8.78
N ARG A 105 -12.58 -4.43 8.52
CA ARG A 105 -12.97 -5.86 8.68
C ARG A 105 -13.37 -6.24 10.09
N SER A 106 -12.64 -5.73 11.09
CA SER A 106 -12.95 -6.00 12.51
C SER A 106 -14.31 -5.46 12.94
N THR A 107 -14.87 -4.48 12.22
CA THR A 107 -16.14 -3.80 12.59
C THR A 107 -17.28 -4.06 11.60
N PHE A 108 -16.97 -4.18 10.31
CA PHE A 108 -17.93 -4.29 9.20
C PHE A 108 -17.85 -5.61 8.44
N GLY A 109 -16.87 -6.47 8.76
CA GLY A 109 -16.77 -7.82 8.20
C GLY A 109 -17.85 -8.73 8.78
N LEU A 110 -18.56 -9.46 7.92
CA LEU A 110 -19.71 -10.27 8.33
C LEU A 110 -19.35 -11.62 8.96
N LEU A 111 -18.16 -12.17 8.68
CA LEU A 111 -17.67 -13.37 9.38
C LEU A 111 -17.37 -13.05 10.84
N THR A 112 -16.70 -11.93 11.11
CA THR A 112 -16.40 -11.44 12.46
C THR A 112 -17.63 -10.84 13.13
N ASN A 113 -18.49 -10.14 12.39
CA ASN A 113 -19.65 -9.41 12.92
C ASN A 113 -20.96 -9.81 12.21
N PRO A 114 -21.45 -11.05 12.42
CA PRO A 114 -22.67 -11.51 11.75
C PRO A 114 -23.93 -10.70 12.12
N GLY A 115 -23.91 -10.01 13.28
CA GLY A 115 -24.99 -9.14 13.75
C GLY A 115 -25.16 -7.82 12.98
N LEU A 116 -24.30 -7.52 12.01
CA LEU A 116 -24.44 -6.35 11.14
C LEU A 116 -25.59 -6.46 10.15
N ARG A 117 -26.05 -7.68 9.84
CA ARG A 117 -27.18 -7.88 8.93
C ARG A 117 -28.40 -7.11 9.42
N GLY A 118 -28.99 -6.31 8.53
CA GLY A 118 -30.11 -5.42 8.82
C GLY A 118 -29.73 -4.09 9.47
N LYS A 119 -28.45 -3.83 9.76
CA LYS A 119 -27.97 -2.52 10.22
C LYS A 119 -27.68 -1.60 9.03
N GLN A 120 -27.96 -0.32 9.20
CA GLN A 120 -27.63 0.69 8.22
C GLN A 120 -26.17 1.09 8.35
N ILE A 121 -25.51 1.24 7.22
CA ILE A 121 -24.15 1.77 7.13
C ILE A 121 -24.11 2.92 6.14
N THR A 122 -23.19 3.84 6.37
CA THR A 122 -22.81 4.87 5.42
C THR A 122 -21.35 4.64 5.05
N THR A 123 -21.05 4.59 3.76
CA THR A 123 -19.69 4.40 3.26
C THR A 123 -19.37 5.36 2.13
N THR A 124 -18.18 5.93 2.15
CA THR A 124 -17.63 6.70 1.04
C THR A 124 -16.56 5.88 0.34
N GLY A 125 -16.61 5.76 -0.97
CA GLY A 125 -15.58 5.09 -1.76
C GLY A 125 -15.82 5.26 -3.25
N THR A 126 -15.04 4.56 -4.07
CA THR A 126 -15.08 4.66 -5.53
C THR A 126 -16.18 3.77 -6.10
N LEU A 127 -17.12 4.35 -6.84
CA LEU A 127 -18.18 3.62 -7.53
C LEU A 127 -17.61 2.88 -8.73
N THR A 128 -17.40 1.59 -8.60
CA THR A 128 -16.84 0.74 -9.65
C THR A 128 -17.24 -0.71 -9.43
N ALA A 129 -17.16 -1.51 -10.49
CA ALA A 129 -17.58 -2.90 -10.42
C ALA A 129 -16.78 -3.69 -9.38
N TYR A 130 -17.49 -4.51 -8.60
CA TYR A 130 -16.93 -5.47 -7.66
C TYR A 130 -17.66 -6.80 -7.82
N PHE A 131 -16.92 -7.90 -8.00
CA PHE A 131 -17.45 -9.20 -8.45
C PHE A 131 -18.24 -9.13 -9.77
N SER A 132 -17.85 -8.29 -10.72
CA SER A 132 -18.60 -8.05 -11.96
C SER A 132 -20.06 -7.55 -11.74
N HIS A 133 -20.33 -7.01 -10.55
CA HIS A 133 -21.58 -6.35 -10.16
C HIS A 133 -21.30 -4.89 -9.82
N GLY A 134 -22.31 -4.02 -9.85
CA GLY A 134 -22.17 -2.65 -9.38
C GLY A 134 -21.69 -2.61 -7.92
N GLY A 135 -20.64 -1.84 -7.64
CA GLY A 135 -19.94 -1.87 -6.38
C GLY A 135 -19.38 -0.52 -5.91
N LEU A 136 -18.82 -0.56 -4.72
CA LEU A 136 -18.07 0.52 -4.10
C LEU A 136 -16.78 -0.07 -3.53
N LYS A 137 -15.65 0.30 -4.13
CA LYS A 137 -14.33 -0.19 -3.75
C LYS A 137 -13.53 0.92 -3.07
N SER A 138 -12.49 0.50 -2.35
CA SER A 138 -11.59 1.41 -1.64
C SER A 138 -12.34 2.40 -0.74
N PRO A 139 -13.20 1.92 0.18
CA PRO A 139 -13.90 2.80 1.09
C PRO A 139 -12.90 3.66 1.88
N THR A 140 -13.07 4.97 1.81
CA THR A 140 -12.34 5.95 2.62
C THR A 140 -13.03 6.18 3.96
N THR A 141 -14.34 5.96 4.05
CA THR A 141 -15.11 5.95 5.30
C THR A 141 -16.09 4.77 5.32
N MET A 142 -16.28 4.18 6.50
CA MET A 142 -17.43 3.33 6.82
C MET A 142 -17.88 3.63 8.24
N SER A 143 -19.15 3.93 8.42
CA SER A 143 -19.77 4.17 9.72
C SER A 143 -21.12 3.48 9.81
N LEU A 144 -21.53 3.12 11.02
CA LEU A 144 -22.90 2.69 11.28
C LEU A 144 -23.81 3.92 11.17
N GLY A 145 -24.79 3.86 10.27
CA GLY A 145 -25.65 4.99 9.93
C GLY A 145 -26.75 5.20 10.98
N GLY A 146 -26.73 6.36 11.62
CA GLY A 146 -27.77 6.87 12.52
C GLY A 146 -27.43 8.21 13.18
N GLY A 147 -27.73 9.33 12.51
CA GLY A 147 -27.77 10.68 13.11
C GLY A 147 -27.12 11.81 12.29
N THR A 148 -27.93 12.79 11.87
CA THR A 148 -27.58 14.04 11.14
C THR A 148 -26.72 15.02 11.97
N PRO A 149 -26.01 16.00 11.35
CA PRO A 149 -25.02 16.85 12.01
C PRO A 149 -25.63 18.17 12.56
N SER A 150 -25.08 18.71 13.67
CA SER A 150 -25.24 20.13 14.05
C SER A 150 -24.17 20.63 15.06
N PRO A 151 -23.86 21.95 15.12
CA PRO A 151 -22.57 22.48 15.57
C PRO A 151 -22.56 23.21 16.95
N THR A 152 -21.33 23.56 17.40
CA THR A 152 -20.92 24.66 18.33
C THR A 152 -20.92 24.33 19.85
N PRO A 153 -20.18 25.07 20.72
CA PRO A 153 -18.73 24.98 21.02
C PRO A 153 -18.43 24.81 22.53
N THR A 154 -17.40 24.07 22.94
CA THR A 154 -16.78 24.26 24.28
C THR A 154 -15.31 23.81 24.28
N ALA A 155 -14.49 24.59 25.00
CA ALA A 155 -13.04 24.58 25.10
C ALA A 155 -12.43 23.27 25.66
N PRO A 156 -11.09 23.07 25.54
CA PRO A 156 -10.47 21.78 25.34
C PRO A 156 -10.17 21.01 26.63
N PRO A 157 -10.34 19.67 26.63
CA PRO A 157 -9.53 18.79 27.44
C PRO A 157 -8.56 18.02 26.52
N THR A 158 -7.30 18.44 26.60
CA THR A 158 -6.09 17.62 26.52
C THR A 158 -6.08 16.49 25.50
N ALA A 159 -5.32 16.71 24.41
CA ALA A 159 -4.98 15.71 23.41
C ALA A 159 -4.59 14.36 24.05
N ALA A 160 -5.41 13.33 23.80
CA ALA A 160 -4.90 11.97 23.70
C ALA A 160 -4.19 11.88 22.33
N PRO A 161 -3.00 11.27 22.28
CA PRO A 161 -2.06 11.49 21.19
C PRO A 161 -2.61 10.93 19.88
N SER A 162 -2.54 11.72 18.80
CA SER A 162 -2.34 11.16 17.47
C SER A 162 -1.22 10.12 17.55
N PRO A 163 -1.16 9.08 16.70
CA PRO A 163 0.14 8.57 16.31
C PRO A 163 0.84 9.70 15.55
N THR A 164 1.39 10.66 16.28
CA THR A 164 2.54 11.42 15.84
C THR A 164 3.67 10.40 15.87
N GLY A 165 3.83 9.73 14.75
CA GLY A 165 4.83 8.70 14.56
C GLY A 165 4.85 8.37 13.10
N GLY A 166 5.14 9.37 12.26
CA GLY A 166 5.75 9.03 10.99
C GLY A 166 6.96 8.13 11.28
N GLY A 167 7.18 7.12 10.46
CA GLY A 167 8.40 6.35 10.48
C GLY A 167 9.62 7.29 10.52
N PRO A 168 10.76 6.82 11.04
CA PRO A 168 11.94 7.68 11.26
C PRO A 168 12.44 8.40 10.00
N TYR A 169 11.99 7.99 8.82
CA TYR A 169 12.37 8.54 7.52
C TYR A 169 11.22 9.21 6.75
N ASP A 170 10.02 9.34 7.33
CA ASP A 170 8.82 9.81 6.65
C ASP A 170 8.93 11.25 6.16
N SER A 171 9.43 12.15 7.01
CA SER A 171 9.61 13.55 6.66
C SER A 171 10.89 13.82 5.86
N THR A 172 11.72 12.79 5.65
CA THR A 172 13.01 12.90 4.96
C THR A 172 13.02 12.02 3.71
N TYR A 173 13.51 10.79 3.83
CA TYR A 173 13.72 9.86 2.73
C TYR A 173 12.41 9.50 1.99
N TYR A 174 11.30 9.37 2.72
CA TYR A 174 10.01 8.96 2.16
C TYR A 174 9.00 10.09 1.96
N ALA A 175 9.40 11.36 2.10
CA ALA A 175 8.48 12.49 2.10
C ALA A 175 7.55 12.54 0.87
N SER A 176 8.05 12.14 -0.31
CA SER A 176 7.25 12.13 -1.54
C SER A 176 6.33 10.91 -1.67
N ALA A 177 6.47 9.88 -0.84
CA ALA A 177 5.65 8.67 -0.83
C ALA A 177 4.52 8.73 0.21
N ILE A 178 4.68 9.52 1.28
CA ILE A 178 3.69 9.62 2.36
C ILE A 178 2.30 9.98 1.83
N GLY A 179 1.30 9.22 2.29
CA GLY A 179 -0.11 9.41 1.94
C GLY A 179 -0.53 8.91 0.56
N LYS A 180 0.40 8.36 -0.23
CA LYS A 180 0.08 7.76 -1.54
C LYS A 180 -0.25 6.28 -1.41
N THR A 181 -0.98 5.75 -2.37
CA THR A 181 -1.27 4.30 -2.53
C THR A 181 -1.24 3.92 -4.01
N GLY A 182 -1.34 2.62 -4.31
CA GLY A 182 -1.41 2.08 -5.67
C GLY A 182 -0.26 2.53 -6.56
N THR A 183 -0.57 2.87 -7.82
CA THR A 183 0.41 3.32 -8.81
C THR A 183 1.15 4.59 -8.38
N ALA A 184 0.48 5.52 -7.70
CA ALA A 184 1.11 6.75 -7.23
C ALA A 184 2.18 6.48 -6.16
N LEU A 185 1.91 5.55 -5.23
CA LEU A 185 2.90 5.11 -4.24
C LEU A 185 4.04 4.38 -4.92
N ARG A 186 3.73 3.40 -5.78
CA ARG A 186 4.70 2.65 -6.57
C ARG A 186 5.68 3.57 -7.31
N SER A 187 5.19 4.51 -8.11
CA SER A 187 6.05 5.44 -8.86
C SER A 187 6.88 6.34 -7.94
N SER A 188 6.34 6.73 -6.78
CA SER A 188 7.09 7.54 -5.81
C SER A 188 8.21 6.74 -5.16
N LEU A 189 7.95 5.49 -4.77
CA LEU A 189 8.97 4.61 -4.21
C LEU A 189 10.04 4.27 -5.25
N HIS A 190 9.65 3.95 -6.49
CA HIS A 190 10.60 3.73 -7.58
C HIS A 190 11.51 4.96 -7.77
N ALA A 191 10.93 6.17 -7.81
CA ALA A 191 11.68 7.42 -7.92
C ALA A 191 12.67 7.63 -6.76
N ILE A 192 12.32 7.24 -5.53
CA ILE A 192 13.19 7.34 -4.36
C ILE A 192 14.33 6.32 -4.46
N ILE A 193 14.02 5.04 -4.67
CA ILE A 193 14.99 3.95 -4.49
C ILE A 193 15.82 3.65 -5.73
N ARG A 194 15.44 4.17 -6.91
CA ARG A 194 16.20 3.97 -8.17
C ARG A 194 17.62 4.51 -8.11
N THR A 195 17.85 5.53 -7.28
CA THR A 195 19.17 6.12 -7.08
C THR A 195 19.93 5.29 -6.06
N GLN A 196 20.97 4.57 -6.50
CA GLN A 196 21.82 3.78 -5.63
C GLN A 196 23.27 3.73 -6.11
N THR A 197 24.19 3.53 -5.17
CA THR A 197 25.56 3.10 -5.43
C THR A 197 25.54 1.65 -5.88
N LYS A 198 26.19 1.37 -7.02
CA LYS A 198 26.28 0.02 -7.57
C LYS A 198 27.56 -0.65 -7.06
N LEU A 199 27.43 -1.83 -6.47
CA LEU A 199 28.58 -2.64 -6.06
C LEU A 199 29.10 -3.47 -7.23
N SER A 200 30.40 -3.76 -7.22
CA SER A 200 30.96 -4.86 -8.00
C SER A 200 30.60 -6.19 -7.36
N TYR A 201 30.65 -7.27 -8.16
CA TYR A 201 30.33 -8.60 -7.64
C TYR A 201 31.24 -9.02 -6.48
N ASP A 202 32.51 -8.61 -6.49
CA ASP A 202 33.45 -8.91 -5.40
C ASP A 202 33.14 -8.10 -4.14
N GLN A 203 32.72 -6.84 -4.29
CA GLN A 203 32.30 -6.02 -3.14
C GLN A 203 31.08 -6.59 -2.41
N VAL A 204 30.23 -7.37 -3.09
CA VAL A 204 29.10 -8.06 -2.46
C VAL A 204 29.55 -8.95 -1.30
N TRP A 205 30.71 -9.61 -1.39
CA TRP A 205 31.19 -10.44 -0.28
C TRP A 205 31.39 -9.64 1.01
N GLU A 206 32.03 -8.49 0.90
CA GLU A 206 32.27 -7.62 2.05
C GLU A 206 30.96 -7.00 2.56
N ALA A 207 30.03 -6.70 1.65
CA ALA A 207 28.69 -6.25 2.01
C ALA A 207 27.94 -7.29 2.84
N LEU A 208 27.86 -8.55 2.38
CA LEU A 208 27.15 -9.61 3.10
C LEU A 208 27.77 -9.92 4.46
N LYS A 209 29.10 -9.83 4.59
CA LYS A 209 29.78 -9.96 5.89
C LYS A 209 29.40 -8.87 6.88
N ASP A 210 28.98 -7.69 6.43
CA ASP A 210 28.52 -6.59 7.29
C ASP A 210 26.99 -6.66 7.52
N THR A 211 26.23 -6.76 6.43
CA THR A 211 24.76 -6.70 6.44
C THR A 211 24.16 -7.87 7.20
N ASP A 212 24.72 -9.07 7.03
CA ASP A 212 24.19 -10.31 7.60
C ASP A 212 25.04 -10.85 8.76
N GLN A 213 25.92 -10.01 9.34
CA GLN A 213 26.70 -10.37 10.52
C GLN A 213 25.82 -10.89 11.66
N ASP A 214 26.17 -12.06 12.21
CA ASP A 214 25.49 -12.63 13.36
C ASP A 214 25.64 -11.70 14.60
N PRO A 215 24.53 -11.25 15.21
CA PRO A 215 24.58 -10.40 16.40
C PRO A 215 25.22 -11.09 17.61
N ALA A 216 25.18 -12.43 17.69
CA ALA A 216 25.80 -13.20 18.76
C ALA A 216 27.28 -13.54 18.50
N ASN A 217 27.73 -13.45 17.24
CA ASN A 217 29.11 -13.75 16.86
C ASN A 217 29.57 -12.90 15.67
N ALA A 218 30.34 -11.85 15.93
CA ALA A 218 30.81 -10.92 14.90
C ALA A 218 31.73 -11.54 13.83
N ASN A 219 32.29 -12.74 14.07
CA ASN A 219 33.08 -13.47 13.09
C ASN A 219 32.23 -14.27 12.10
N ASN A 220 30.91 -14.32 12.31
CA ASN A 220 29.98 -15.12 11.53
C ASN A 220 28.95 -14.24 10.80
N VAL A 221 28.29 -14.84 9.82
CA VAL A 221 27.05 -14.37 9.19
C VAL A 221 25.92 -15.34 9.50
N LEU A 222 24.68 -14.84 9.50
CA LEU A 222 23.49 -15.69 9.54
C LEU A 222 23.05 -16.03 8.12
N LEU A 223 22.99 -17.32 7.82
CA LEU A 223 22.49 -17.82 6.54
C LEU A 223 20.96 -17.70 6.49
N LEU A 224 20.43 -17.25 5.35
CA LEU A 224 19.01 -16.87 5.20
C LEU A 224 18.05 -18.03 5.54
N TYR A 225 18.10 -19.11 4.76
CA TYR A 225 17.15 -20.21 4.81
C TYR A 225 17.43 -21.16 5.98
N THR A 226 18.70 -21.52 6.21
CA THR A 226 19.04 -22.41 7.35
C THR A 226 18.97 -21.70 8.71
N GLY A 227 19.15 -20.38 8.75
CA GLY A 227 19.32 -19.64 10.01
C GLY A 227 20.63 -19.95 10.75
N ARG A 228 21.54 -20.72 10.12
CA ARG A 228 22.80 -21.16 10.73
C ARG A 228 23.77 -19.98 10.82
N SER A 229 24.45 -19.88 11.95
CA SER A 229 25.61 -18.99 12.12
C SER A 229 26.84 -19.64 11.50
N GLN A 230 27.41 -19.01 10.47
CA GLN A 230 28.51 -19.54 9.67
C GLN A 230 29.69 -18.57 9.64
N SER A 231 30.92 -19.08 9.70
CA SER A 231 32.12 -18.23 9.60
C SER A 231 32.10 -17.35 8.36
N LYS A 232 32.45 -16.07 8.52
CA LYS A 232 32.62 -15.11 7.41
C LYS A 232 33.67 -15.55 6.38
N THR A 233 34.56 -16.47 6.75
CA THR A 233 35.63 -16.97 5.88
C THR A 233 35.31 -18.30 5.22
N SER A 234 34.23 -18.99 5.61
CA SER A 234 33.75 -20.23 4.96
C SER A 234 32.94 -19.89 3.71
N THR A 235 33.54 -19.12 2.81
CA THR A 235 32.92 -18.66 1.56
C THR A 235 33.47 -19.45 0.39
N GLY A 236 32.60 -19.90 -0.50
CA GLY A 236 33.05 -20.63 -1.68
C GLY A 236 31.93 -21.37 -2.39
N GLY A 237 32.26 -22.57 -2.88
CA GLY A 237 31.33 -23.47 -3.54
C GLY A 237 31.49 -24.91 -3.07
N GLY A 238 32.27 -25.14 -2.01
CA GLY A 238 32.42 -26.46 -1.39
C GLY A 238 31.24 -26.81 -0.49
N ALA A 239 31.24 -28.04 0.00
CA ALA A 239 30.38 -28.43 1.11
C ALA A 239 30.71 -27.57 2.34
N ASP A 240 29.68 -27.20 3.11
CA ASP A 240 29.77 -26.35 4.31
C ASP A 240 30.24 -24.90 4.09
N ASP A 241 30.49 -24.50 2.83
CA ASP A 241 30.64 -23.11 2.45
C ASP A 241 29.28 -22.43 2.38
N TRP A 242 29.29 -21.11 2.54
CA TRP A 242 28.19 -20.25 2.08
C TRP A 242 28.56 -19.50 0.81
N ASN A 243 27.54 -19.24 0.00
CA ASN A 243 27.64 -18.43 -1.21
C ASN A 243 26.57 -17.34 -1.25
N ARG A 244 26.53 -16.62 -2.37
CA ARG A 244 25.57 -15.53 -2.61
C ARG A 244 24.27 -16.13 -3.15
N GLU A 245 23.23 -16.11 -2.34
CA GLU A 245 21.86 -16.37 -2.78
C GLU A 245 21.27 -15.12 -3.41
N HIS A 246 20.89 -15.24 -4.68
CA HIS A 246 20.12 -14.23 -5.39
C HIS A 246 18.65 -14.50 -5.12
N VAL A 247 18.08 -13.93 -4.03
CA VAL A 247 16.67 -14.17 -3.66
C VAL A 247 15.73 -13.86 -4.83
N TRP A 248 15.97 -12.80 -5.59
CA TRP A 248 15.47 -12.77 -6.97
C TRP A 248 16.36 -13.62 -7.87
N ALA A 249 15.92 -14.81 -8.28
CA ALA A 249 16.74 -15.72 -9.07
C ALA A 249 17.12 -15.07 -10.42
N LYS A 250 18.43 -15.00 -10.71
CA LYS A 250 18.96 -14.29 -11.90
C LYS A 250 18.36 -14.73 -13.23
N SER A 251 17.97 -16.00 -13.35
CA SER A 251 17.38 -16.55 -14.57
C SER A 251 16.01 -15.93 -14.89
N HIS A 252 15.32 -15.36 -13.91
CA HIS A 252 14.07 -14.61 -14.10
C HIS A 252 14.39 -13.18 -14.50
N GLY A 253 14.83 -13.00 -15.75
CA GLY A 253 15.24 -11.71 -16.32
C GLY A 253 16.65 -11.66 -16.89
N ASP A 254 17.47 -12.70 -16.69
CA ASP A 254 18.83 -12.86 -17.26
C ASP A 254 19.75 -11.64 -17.04
N PHE A 255 19.70 -11.03 -15.86
CA PHE A 255 20.43 -9.79 -15.58
C PHE A 255 21.90 -9.98 -15.15
N GLY A 256 22.36 -11.24 -15.09
CA GLY A 256 23.75 -11.57 -14.79
C GLY A 256 24.24 -11.13 -13.40
N THR A 257 25.54 -10.87 -13.26
CA THR A 257 26.20 -10.51 -11.99
C THR A 257 27.16 -9.33 -12.11
N ALA A 258 27.20 -8.66 -13.27
CA ALA A 258 28.17 -7.61 -13.50
C ALA A 258 27.88 -6.36 -12.65
N THR A 259 26.61 -5.95 -12.57
CA THR A 259 26.15 -4.81 -11.78
C THR A 259 24.62 -4.79 -11.69
N GLY A 260 24.03 -3.75 -11.09
CA GLY A 260 22.59 -3.54 -11.03
C GLY A 260 21.91 -4.63 -10.20
N PRO A 261 20.82 -5.25 -10.70
CA PRO A 261 20.10 -6.28 -9.94
C PRO A 261 21.02 -7.47 -9.60
N GLY A 262 22.05 -7.74 -10.40
CA GLY A 262 23.02 -8.80 -10.15
C GLY A 262 23.92 -8.60 -8.92
N THR A 263 24.00 -7.36 -8.42
CA THR A 263 24.86 -6.97 -7.28
C THR A 263 24.12 -6.19 -6.21
N ASP A 264 22.78 -6.14 -6.27
CA ASP A 264 21.96 -5.41 -5.32
C ASP A 264 21.81 -6.19 -4.00
N VAL A 265 22.49 -5.68 -2.96
CA VAL A 265 22.52 -6.30 -1.64
C VAL A 265 21.23 -6.13 -0.86
N HIS A 266 20.19 -5.47 -1.36
CA HIS A 266 18.88 -5.60 -0.73
C HIS A 266 18.33 -7.02 -0.88
N HIS A 267 18.62 -7.74 -1.97
CA HIS A 267 18.11 -9.09 -2.21
C HIS A 267 19.17 -10.21 -2.20
N LEU A 268 20.46 -9.87 -2.23
CA LEU A 268 21.53 -10.85 -2.08
C LEU A 268 21.72 -11.23 -0.61
N ARG A 269 21.76 -12.52 -0.30
CA ARG A 269 21.93 -13.03 1.08
C ARG A 269 23.03 -14.09 1.13
N PRO A 270 23.74 -14.26 2.26
CA PRO A 270 24.59 -15.42 2.44
C PRO A 270 23.71 -16.66 2.63
N GLU A 271 24.03 -17.75 1.95
CA GLU A 271 23.28 -19.00 2.07
C GLU A 271 24.18 -20.22 1.95
N ASP A 272 23.81 -21.30 2.60
CA ASP A 272 24.48 -22.58 2.46
C ASP A 272 24.46 -23.03 0.98
N VAL A 273 25.60 -23.50 0.48
CA VAL A 273 25.75 -23.87 -0.95
C VAL A 273 24.75 -24.96 -1.36
N SER A 274 24.48 -25.96 -0.52
CA SER A 274 23.56 -27.07 -0.81
C SER A 274 22.11 -26.60 -0.84
N VAL A 275 21.75 -25.72 0.10
CA VAL A 275 20.39 -25.18 0.22
C VAL A 275 20.12 -24.18 -0.89
N ASN A 276 21.10 -23.34 -1.23
CA ASN A 276 21.02 -22.47 -2.39
C ASN A 276 20.86 -23.29 -3.69
N SER A 277 21.61 -24.39 -3.84
CA SER A 277 21.44 -25.31 -4.97
C SER A 277 20.04 -25.93 -5.02
N THR A 278 19.49 -26.33 -3.86
CA THR A 278 18.14 -26.88 -3.74
C THR A 278 17.05 -25.86 -4.12
N ARG A 279 17.23 -24.60 -3.70
CA ARG A 279 16.36 -23.49 -4.07
C ARG A 279 16.42 -23.23 -5.58
N GLY A 280 17.62 -23.22 -6.15
CA GLY A 280 17.85 -23.05 -7.58
C GLY A 280 17.22 -21.77 -8.14
N ASN A 281 16.34 -21.90 -9.13
CA ASN A 281 15.58 -20.80 -9.73
C ASN A 281 14.08 -20.87 -9.45
N LYS A 282 13.67 -21.64 -8.44
CA LYS A 282 12.26 -21.86 -8.12
C LYS A 282 11.58 -20.56 -7.69
N ASP A 283 10.30 -20.47 -8.03
CA ASP A 283 9.42 -19.41 -7.55
C ASP A 283 9.18 -19.57 -6.03
N PHE A 284 8.73 -18.50 -5.38
CA PHE A 284 8.30 -18.59 -3.98
C PHE A 284 6.81 -18.91 -3.87
N ASP A 285 6.49 -20.00 -3.19
CA ASP A 285 5.14 -20.50 -2.85
C ASP A 285 5.26 -21.43 -1.62
N THR A 286 4.27 -22.28 -1.35
CA THR A 286 4.25 -23.19 -0.20
C THR A 286 5.17 -24.41 -0.31
N GLY A 287 5.87 -24.62 -1.42
CA GLY A 287 6.72 -25.80 -1.59
C GLY A 287 5.94 -27.12 -1.41
N GLY A 288 6.66 -28.17 -1.01
CA GLY A 288 6.05 -29.46 -0.72
C GLY A 288 6.83 -30.28 0.31
N SER A 289 7.97 -30.85 -0.09
CA SER A 289 8.77 -31.71 0.79
C SER A 289 9.79 -30.91 1.59
N ALA A 290 10.07 -31.33 2.82
CA ALA A 290 11.05 -30.66 3.68
C ALA A 290 12.46 -30.69 3.04
N VAL A 291 13.18 -29.58 3.15
CA VAL A 291 14.59 -29.48 2.75
C VAL A 291 15.46 -30.00 3.91
N PRO A 292 16.21 -31.10 3.74
CA PRO A 292 16.89 -31.76 4.86
C PRO A 292 17.89 -30.87 5.62
N GLU A 293 18.64 -30.03 4.90
CA GLU A 293 19.68 -29.16 5.49
C GLU A 293 19.14 -27.79 5.93
N ALA A 294 17.87 -27.48 5.67
CA ALA A 294 17.22 -26.24 6.06
C ALA A 294 15.88 -26.52 6.77
N PRO A 295 15.90 -26.86 8.08
CA PRO A 295 14.70 -27.17 8.83
C PRO A 295 13.65 -26.04 8.76
N GLY A 296 12.41 -26.42 8.43
CA GLY A 296 11.29 -25.50 8.25
C GLY A 296 11.19 -24.87 6.86
N CYS A 297 12.15 -25.15 5.96
CA CYS A 297 12.01 -24.86 4.54
C CYS A 297 11.43 -26.07 3.80
N TYR A 298 10.64 -25.80 2.76
CA TYR A 298 10.02 -26.81 1.92
C TYR A 298 10.27 -26.52 0.44
N THR A 299 10.32 -27.56 -0.38
CA THR A 299 10.51 -27.42 -1.82
C THR A 299 9.76 -28.50 -2.59
N ASP A 300 9.36 -28.17 -3.81
CA ASP A 300 8.85 -29.12 -4.78
C ASP A 300 9.51 -28.86 -6.15
N ALA A 301 8.81 -29.20 -7.24
CA ALA A 301 9.36 -29.10 -8.59
C ALA A 301 9.62 -27.66 -9.04
N ASP A 302 8.77 -26.71 -8.65
CA ASP A 302 8.81 -25.34 -9.17
C ASP A 302 8.78 -24.26 -8.08
N SER A 303 8.63 -24.64 -6.81
CA SER A 303 8.54 -23.70 -5.71
C SER A 303 9.41 -24.02 -4.49
N PHE A 304 9.73 -22.95 -3.76
CA PHE A 304 10.43 -22.98 -2.50
C PHE A 304 9.67 -22.17 -1.44
N GLU A 305 9.50 -22.76 -0.27
CA GLU A 305 8.96 -22.11 0.93
C GLU A 305 10.08 -21.95 1.94
N PRO A 306 10.49 -20.72 2.31
CA PRO A 306 11.47 -20.53 3.35
C PRO A 306 10.85 -20.73 4.74
N ARG A 307 11.68 -20.97 5.76
CA ARG A 307 11.23 -21.07 7.15
C ARG A 307 10.48 -19.82 7.60
N ASN A 308 9.54 -19.99 8.53
CA ASN A 308 8.63 -18.92 8.97
C ASN A 308 9.33 -17.61 9.40
N ALA A 309 10.53 -17.71 9.97
CA ALA A 309 11.26 -16.58 10.51
C ALA A 309 12.00 -15.71 9.46
N VAL A 310 11.88 -16.02 8.16
CA VAL A 310 12.40 -15.18 7.06
C VAL A 310 11.41 -15.08 5.89
N LYS A 311 10.16 -15.48 6.09
CA LYS A 311 9.12 -15.41 5.05
C LYS A 311 8.84 -13.96 4.66
N GLY A 312 8.79 -13.09 5.66
CA GLY A 312 8.61 -11.65 5.50
C GLY A 312 9.81 -11.02 4.81
N ASP A 313 11.03 -11.35 5.24
CA ASP A 313 12.27 -10.90 4.61
C ASP A 313 12.26 -11.19 3.10
N VAL A 314 12.00 -12.45 2.74
CA VAL A 314 11.94 -12.87 1.34
C VAL A 314 10.89 -12.08 0.58
N ALA A 315 9.68 -11.95 1.12
CA ALA A 315 8.62 -11.17 0.50
C ALA A 315 9.03 -9.71 0.25
N ARG A 316 9.63 -9.05 1.24
CA ARG A 316 10.06 -7.65 1.13
C ARG A 316 11.24 -7.47 0.18
N MET A 317 12.15 -8.45 0.09
CA MET A 317 13.22 -8.44 -0.91
C MET A 317 12.66 -8.54 -2.33
N ILE A 318 11.69 -9.42 -2.57
CA ILE A 318 11.04 -9.55 -3.89
C ILE A 318 10.25 -8.28 -4.24
N MET A 319 9.47 -7.75 -3.31
CA MET A 319 8.72 -6.50 -3.51
C MET A 319 9.63 -5.32 -3.80
N TYR A 320 10.77 -5.22 -3.10
CA TYR A 320 11.79 -4.21 -3.38
C TYR A 320 12.32 -4.32 -4.81
N MET A 321 12.67 -5.53 -5.26
CA MET A 321 13.20 -5.74 -6.60
C MET A 321 12.20 -5.30 -7.68
N ALA A 322 10.91 -5.59 -7.47
CA ALA A 322 9.85 -5.18 -8.39
C ALA A 322 9.67 -3.65 -8.48
N ILE A 323 9.85 -2.93 -7.37
CA ILE A 323 9.81 -1.46 -7.38
C ILE A 323 11.12 -0.86 -7.86
N ARG A 324 12.27 -1.44 -7.53
CA ARG A 324 13.56 -0.89 -7.92
C ARG A 324 13.76 -1.02 -9.43
N TYR A 325 13.44 -2.17 -10.01
CA TYR A 325 13.76 -2.49 -11.40
C TYR A 325 12.50 -2.54 -12.28
N GLU A 326 11.95 -1.37 -12.62
CA GLU A 326 10.76 -1.25 -13.48
C GLU A 326 11.08 -1.23 -14.99
N GLY A 327 12.35 -1.38 -15.36
CA GLY A 327 12.82 -1.47 -16.74
C GLY A 327 13.12 -0.14 -17.44
N ASP A 328 13.12 0.98 -16.71
CA ASP A 328 13.41 2.32 -17.25
C ASP A 328 14.90 2.71 -17.22
N ASP A 329 15.76 1.85 -16.66
CA ASP A 329 17.20 2.09 -16.46
C ASP A 329 18.10 1.06 -17.17
N GLY A 330 17.56 0.36 -18.17
CA GLY A 330 18.27 -0.60 -19.01
C GLY A 330 18.35 -2.02 -18.45
N TRP A 331 17.73 -2.27 -17.29
CA TRP A 331 17.53 -3.59 -16.73
C TRP A 331 16.15 -4.17 -17.13
N PRO A 332 15.92 -5.48 -16.95
CA PRO A 332 14.59 -6.05 -17.13
C PRO A 332 13.58 -5.42 -16.15
N ASN A 333 12.32 -5.30 -16.59
CA ASN A 333 11.21 -5.00 -15.69
C ASN A 333 10.88 -6.24 -14.85
N LEU A 334 11.29 -6.22 -13.59
CA LEU A 334 11.07 -7.31 -12.63
C LEU A 334 9.69 -7.14 -11.98
N GLU A 335 8.87 -8.19 -11.99
CA GLU A 335 7.53 -8.13 -11.39
C GLU A 335 7.13 -9.41 -10.64
N MET A 336 6.33 -9.30 -9.60
CA MET A 336 5.63 -10.47 -9.07
C MET A 336 4.40 -10.77 -9.94
N ASN A 337 3.92 -12.01 -9.91
CA ASN A 337 2.63 -12.35 -10.53
C ASN A 337 1.86 -13.38 -9.69
N HIS A 338 0.82 -13.99 -10.25
CA HIS A 338 0.01 -14.99 -9.54
C HIS A 338 0.37 -16.45 -9.91
N SER A 339 1.50 -16.66 -10.59
CA SER A 339 1.94 -17.96 -11.09
C SER A 339 3.22 -18.43 -10.41
N VAL A 340 3.40 -19.73 -10.41
CA VAL A 340 4.71 -20.39 -10.31
C VAL A 340 5.10 -20.89 -11.70
N SER A 341 6.34 -21.33 -11.91
CA SER A 341 6.85 -21.79 -13.20
C SER A 341 6.97 -20.68 -14.26
N ASN A 342 7.54 -19.54 -13.90
CA ASN A 342 7.72 -18.39 -14.81
C ASN A 342 8.84 -18.56 -15.86
N GLY A 343 9.60 -19.66 -15.80
CA GLY A 343 10.69 -19.96 -16.73
C GLY A 343 11.81 -18.93 -16.64
N THR A 344 12.10 -18.26 -17.76
CA THR A 344 13.10 -17.17 -17.84
C THR A 344 12.48 -15.78 -17.88
N SER A 345 11.14 -15.68 -17.84
CA SER A 345 10.47 -14.39 -17.80
C SER A 345 10.85 -13.64 -16.53
N PRO A 346 10.88 -12.30 -16.52
CA PRO A 346 11.25 -11.51 -15.33
C PRO A 346 10.12 -11.44 -14.30
N TYR A 347 9.46 -12.58 -14.06
CA TYR A 347 8.41 -12.73 -13.08
C TYR A 347 8.85 -13.66 -11.97
N LEU A 348 8.68 -13.31 -10.70
CA LEU A 348 9.07 -14.20 -9.61
C LEU A 348 8.08 -14.19 -8.45
N GLY A 349 7.67 -15.40 -8.08
CA GLY A 349 6.90 -15.69 -6.88
C GLY A 349 5.42 -15.35 -6.98
N ARG A 350 4.63 -16.06 -6.17
CA ARG A 350 3.18 -15.86 -6.11
C ARG A 350 2.84 -14.67 -5.20
N LEU A 351 2.43 -13.56 -5.80
CA LEU A 351 2.12 -12.29 -5.15
C LEU A 351 1.20 -12.43 -3.93
N SER A 352 0.15 -13.26 -4.03
CA SER A 352 -0.78 -13.48 -2.90
C SER A 352 -0.10 -14.12 -1.69
N VAL A 353 0.87 -15.01 -1.92
CA VAL A 353 1.64 -15.69 -0.88
C VAL A 353 2.68 -14.75 -0.29
N LEU A 354 3.40 -13.99 -1.13
CA LEU A 354 4.36 -12.99 -0.66
C LEU A 354 3.68 -11.90 0.18
N LEU A 355 2.49 -11.42 -0.21
CA LEU A 355 1.70 -10.50 0.60
C LEU A 355 1.24 -11.11 1.93
N ALA A 356 0.92 -12.42 1.95
CA ALA A 356 0.58 -13.11 3.18
C ALA A 356 1.79 -13.26 4.11
N TRP A 357 2.94 -13.62 3.56
CA TRP A 357 4.21 -13.74 4.29
C TRP A 357 4.66 -12.42 4.89
N ASN A 358 4.65 -11.33 4.11
CA ASN A 358 4.99 -10.00 4.62
C ASN A 358 4.12 -9.57 5.81
N ARG A 359 2.83 -9.95 5.84
CA ARG A 359 1.94 -9.65 6.97
C ARG A 359 2.16 -10.58 8.17
N ALA A 360 2.49 -11.85 7.92
CA ALA A 360 2.66 -12.85 8.97
C ALA A 360 4.00 -12.73 9.69
N ASP A 361 5.01 -12.20 9.01
CA ASP A 361 6.39 -12.06 9.50
C ASP A 361 6.85 -10.59 9.35
N PRO A 362 6.52 -9.71 10.31
CA PRO A 362 6.91 -8.30 10.27
C PRO A 362 8.43 -8.09 10.38
N PRO A 363 8.97 -6.94 9.92
CA PRO A 363 10.39 -6.65 10.01
C PRO A 363 10.94 -6.71 11.44
N ASP A 364 11.92 -7.57 11.65
CA ASP A 364 12.60 -7.69 12.95
C ASP A 364 13.82 -6.76 13.07
N ALA A 365 14.49 -6.79 14.23
CA ALA A 365 15.65 -5.95 14.48
C ALA A 365 16.85 -6.28 13.57
N PHE A 366 16.98 -7.54 13.13
CA PHE A 366 18.06 -7.95 12.24
C PHE A 366 17.84 -7.39 10.84
N GLU A 367 16.63 -7.51 10.30
CA GLU A 367 16.28 -6.97 8.99
C GLU A 367 16.33 -5.43 8.96
N GLN A 368 15.85 -4.76 10.01
CA GLN A 368 15.95 -3.29 10.13
C GLN A 368 17.41 -2.82 10.18
N ARG A 369 18.27 -3.51 10.96
CA ARG A 369 19.73 -3.25 10.98
C ARG A 369 20.32 -3.44 9.59
N ARG A 370 19.94 -4.51 8.90
CA ARG A 370 20.40 -4.83 7.54
C ARG A 370 20.07 -3.69 6.57
N ASN A 371 18.81 -3.24 6.55
CA ASN A 371 18.36 -2.13 5.73
C ASN A 371 19.13 -0.84 6.04
N GLN A 372 19.37 -0.54 7.32
CA GLN A 372 20.19 0.61 7.73
C GLN A 372 21.64 0.50 7.23
N ARG A 373 22.27 -0.67 7.36
CA ARG A 373 23.65 -0.89 6.90
C ARG A 373 23.80 -0.72 5.40
N ILE A 374 22.86 -1.24 4.62
CA ILE A 374 22.87 -1.08 3.17
C ILE A 374 22.77 0.41 2.80
N TYR A 375 21.89 1.16 3.46
CA TYR A 375 21.75 2.59 3.26
C TYR A 375 23.04 3.36 3.62
N GLU A 376 23.58 3.18 4.82
CA GLU A 376 24.69 4.00 5.32
C GLU A 376 26.04 3.68 4.65
N ARG A 377 26.27 2.42 4.27
CA ARG A 377 27.63 1.95 3.94
C ARG A 377 27.81 1.40 2.54
N TRP A 378 26.73 0.95 1.89
CA TRP A 378 26.87 0.14 0.67
C TRP A 378 26.19 0.74 -0.55
N GLN A 379 24.87 0.96 -0.50
CA GLN A 379 24.10 1.34 -1.69
C GLN A 379 23.41 2.71 -1.58
N GLY A 380 23.29 3.30 -0.38
CA GLY A 380 22.69 4.64 -0.26
C GLY A 380 21.17 4.68 -0.46
N ASN A 381 20.53 3.54 -0.69
CA ASN A 381 19.09 3.40 -0.79
C ASN A 381 18.55 2.41 0.25
N ARG A 382 17.25 2.52 0.53
CA ARG A 382 16.54 1.71 1.52
C ARG A 382 15.52 0.80 0.86
N ASN A 383 15.24 -0.34 1.45
CA ASN A 383 14.07 -1.15 1.12
C ASN A 383 12.83 -0.55 1.82
N PRO A 384 11.88 0.06 1.07
CA PRO A 384 10.71 0.69 1.66
C PRO A 384 9.80 -0.27 2.39
N PHE A 385 9.80 -1.55 2.01
CA PHE A 385 8.93 -2.54 2.63
C PHE A 385 9.47 -3.02 3.98
N VAL A 386 10.75 -2.77 4.31
CA VAL A 386 11.29 -3.00 5.66
C VAL A 386 10.89 -1.86 6.59
N ASP A 387 10.93 -0.62 6.13
CA ASP A 387 10.56 0.54 6.94
C ASP A 387 9.02 0.73 7.03
N HIS A 388 8.31 0.34 5.96
CA HIS A 388 6.86 0.43 5.80
C HIS A 388 6.28 -0.86 5.19
N PRO A 389 6.24 -1.97 5.93
CA PRO A 389 5.71 -3.24 5.44
C PRO A 389 4.25 -3.16 4.97
N GLU A 390 3.48 -2.21 5.49
CA GLU A 390 2.10 -1.93 5.08
C GLU A 390 1.97 -1.44 3.64
N TRP A 391 3.02 -0.82 3.07
CA TRP A 391 3.00 -0.33 1.70
C TRP A 391 2.89 -1.43 0.66
N ALA A 392 3.31 -2.66 0.98
CA ALA A 392 3.08 -3.80 0.13
C ALA A 392 1.58 -3.99 -0.15
N THR A 393 0.73 -3.92 0.89
CA THR A 393 -0.72 -3.99 0.73
C THR A 393 -1.27 -2.72 0.09
N ALA A 394 -0.67 -1.54 0.36
CA ALA A 394 -1.10 -0.30 -0.27
C ALA A 394 -0.87 -0.26 -1.79
N ILE A 395 0.09 -1.05 -2.32
CA ILE A 395 0.38 -1.15 -3.76
C ILE A 395 -0.37 -2.31 -4.40
N TRP A 396 -0.33 -3.51 -3.80
CA TRP A 396 -0.78 -4.76 -4.44
C TRP A 396 -1.94 -5.47 -3.72
N GLY A 397 -2.45 -4.93 -2.60
CA GLY A 397 -3.37 -5.62 -1.69
C GLY A 397 -4.86 -5.32 -1.79
#